data_AF-A0A511TCS0-F1
#
_entry.id   AF-A0A511TCS0-F1
#
_cell.length_a   1.000
_cell.length_b   1.000
_cell.length_c   1.000
_cell.angle_alpha   90.00
_cell.angle_beta   90.00
_cell.angle_gamma   90.00
#
_symmetry.space_group_name_H-M   'P 1'
#
loop_
_entity.id
_entity.type
_entity.pdbx_description
1 polymer ?
#
loop_
_entity_poly.entity_id
_entity_poly.type
_entity_poly.pdbx_seq_one_letter_code
_entity_poly.pdbx_strand_id
1 'polypeptide(L)' 'MSHEKRIRRAALLVLAGLLVQLFTTLFWSPLTFVVFTAVGVPLVLLGVGFYVVTVWKILEERKAL' A
#
# COMPACT_ATOMS: atom_id res chain seq x y z
N MET A 1 1.10 19.40 -2.79
CA MET A 1 0.04 18.48 -2.29
C MET A 1 0.29 18.29 -0.80
N SER A 2 -0.70 18.52 0.08
CA SER A 2 -0.50 18.38 1.54
C SER A 2 0.00 16.97 1.91
N HIS A 3 0.86 16.88 2.93
CA HIS A 3 1.34 15.63 3.51
C HIS A 3 0.19 14.68 3.85
N GLU A 4 -0.91 15.22 4.37
CA GLU A 4 -2.14 14.48 4.68
C GLU A 4 -2.76 13.82 3.43
N LYS A 5 -2.79 14.53 2.29
CA LYS A 5 -3.27 13.97 1.02
C LYS A 5 -2.35 12.86 0.51
N ARG A 6 -1.03 12.95 0.76
CA ARG A 6 -0.07 11.91 0.38
C ARG A 6 -0.25 10.66 1.24
N ILE A 7 -0.35 10.83 2.55
CA ILE A 7 -0.64 9.75 3.50
C ILE A 7 -1.96 9.06 3.16
N ARG A 8 -3.01 9.83 2.85
CA ARG A 8 -4.30 9.26 2.44
C ARG A 8 -4.19 8.42 1.17
N ARG A 9 -3.43 8.88 0.16
CA ARG A 9 -3.19 8.09 -1.06
C ARG A 9 -2.40 6.82 -0.78
N ALA A 10 -1.39 6.90 0.08
CA ALA A 10 -0.63 5.73 0.52
C ALA A 10 -1.54 4.70 1.19
N ALA A 11 -2.39 5.14 2.12
CA ALA A 11 -3.36 4.29 2.80
C ALA A 11 -4.37 3.67 1.81
N LEU A 12 -4.83 4.41 0.80
CA LEU A 12 -5.72 3.88 -0.24
C LEU A 12 -5.05 2.80 -1.09
N LEU A 13 -3.76 2.95 -1.42
CA LEU A 13 -3.01 1.93 -2.16
C LEU A 13 -2.85 0.64 -1.33
N VAL A 14 -2.51 0.78 -0.05
CA VAL A 14 -2.43 -0.37 0.87
C VAL A 14 -3.79 -1.04 0.99
N LEU A 15 -4.85 -0.27 1.24
CA LEU A 15 -6.20 -0.80 1.37
C LEU A 15 -6.64 -1.53 0.09
N ALA A 16 -6.39 -0.96 -1.08
CA ALA A 16 -6.71 -1.59 -2.35
C ALA A 16 -5.95 -2.92 -2.53
N GLY A 17 -4.66 -2.96 -2.19
CA GLY A 17 -3.87 -4.21 -2.25
C GLY A 17 -4.38 -5.29 -1.30
N LEU A 18 -4.75 -4.90 -0.08
CA LEU A 18 -5.36 -5.81 0.91
C LEU A 18 -6.73 -6.32 0.45
N LEU A 19 -7.56 -5.46 -0.15
CA LEU A 19 -8.83 -5.88 -0.71
C LEU A 19 -8.63 -6.89 -1.85
N VAL A 20 -7.70 -6.62 -2.77
CA VAL A 20 -7.33 -7.56 -3.84
C VAL A 20 -6.93 -8.92 -3.26
N GLN A 21 -6.11 -8.93 -2.20
CA GLN A 21 -5.74 -10.18 -1.52
C GLN A 21 -6.95 -10.83 -0.84
N LEU A 22 -7.82 -10.07 -0.17
CA LEU A 22 -9.03 -10.60 0.46
C LEU A 22 -9.96 -11.27 -0.56
N PHE A 23 -10.07 -10.73 -1.78
CA PHE A 23 -10.86 -11.32 -2.87
C PHE A 23 -10.38 -12.73 -3.28
N THR A 24 -9.12 -13.12 -3.01
CA THR A 24 -8.68 -14.52 -3.19
C THR A 24 -9.50 -15.51 -2.39
N THR A 25 -9.94 -15.11 -1.20
CA THR A 25 -10.65 -16.02 -0.29
C THR A 25 -12.03 -16.41 -0.82
N LEU A 26 -12.61 -15.59 -1.72
CA LEU A 26 -13.90 -15.87 -2.37
C LEU A 26 -13.79 -16.88 -3.52
N PHE A 27 -12.61 -16.99 -4.15
CA PHE A 27 -12.36 -17.87 -5.28
C PHE A 27 -11.17 -18.77 -4.95
N TRP A 28 -11.39 -19.82 -4.14
CA TRP A 28 -10.31 -20.66 -3.64
C TRP A 28 -9.76 -21.61 -4.71
N SER A 29 -8.64 -21.24 -5.33
CA SER A 29 -7.85 -22.10 -6.20
C SER A 29 -6.36 -21.72 -6.11
N PRO A 30 -5.43 -22.63 -6.42
CA PRO A 30 -4.01 -22.30 -6.45
C PRO A 30 -3.69 -21.15 -7.43
N LEU A 31 -4.38 -21.12 -8.57
CA LEU A 31 -4.14 -20.12 -9.62
C LEU A 31 -4.62 -18.73 -9.20
N THR A 32 -5.82 -18.64 -8.61
CA THR A 32 -6.34 -17.37 -8.10
C THR A 32 -5.44 -16.83 -6.99
N PHE A 33 -4.99 -17.67 -6.06
CA PHE A 33 -4.03 -17.24 -5.03
C PHE A 33 -2.78 -16.60 -5.64
N VAL A 34 -2.18 -17.23 -6.66
CA VAL A 34 -0.97 -16.68 -7.32
C VAL A 34 -1.27 -15.34 -8.00
N VAL A 35 -2.34 -15.25 -8.79
CA VAL A 35 -2.69 -14.04 -9.55
C VAL A 35 -2.95 -12.85 -8.62
N PHE A 36 -3.81 -13.02 -7.63
CA PHE A 36 -4.15 -11.93 -6.72
C PHE A 36 -3.01 -11.59 -5.75
N THR A 37 -2.18 -12.56 -5.33
CA THR A 37 -0.97 -12.27 -4.56
C THR A 37 0.01 -11.46 -5.39
N ALA A 38 0.20 -11.83 -6.66
CA ALA A 38 1.08 -11.13 -7.60
C ALA A 38 0.65 -9.69 -7.88
N VAL A 39 -0.63 -9.34 -7.72
CA VAL A 39 -1.14 -7.96 -7.89
C VAL A 39 -1.23 -7.23 -6.54
N GLY A 40 -1.78 -7.89 -5.53
CA GLY A 40 -2.05 -7.30 -4.22
C GLY A 40 -0.77 -6.98 -3.43
N VAL A 41 0.24 -7.86 -3.46
CA VAL A 41 1.52 -7.61 -2.76
C VAL A 41 2.21 -6.37 -3.32
N PRO A 42 2.41 -6.21 -4.63
CA PRO A 42 2.97 -4.96 -5.18
C PRO A 42 2.17 -3.72 -4.81
N LEU A 43 0.83 -3.78 -4.82
CA LEU A 43 0.01 -2.63 -4.42
C LEU A 43 0.28 -2.20 -2.97
N VAL A 44 0.34 -3.18 -2.06
CA VAL A 44 0.67 -2.93 -0.65
C VAL A 44 2.07 -2.35 -0.53
N LEU A 45 3.07 -2.94 -1.19
CA LEU A 45 4.46 -2.46 -1.15
C LEU A 45 4.58 -1.02 -1.68
N LEU A 46 3.90 -0.69 -2.78
CA LEU A 46 3.87 0.67 -3.32
C LEU A 46 3.23 1.65 -2.33
N GLY A 47 2.12 1.27 -1.71
CA GLY A 47 1.46 2.08 -0.70
C GLY A 47 2.34 2.32 0.53
N VAL A 48 2.97 1.27 1.07
CA VAL A 48 3.90 1.36 2.20
C VAL A 48 5.12 2.19 1.84
N GLY A 49 5.75 1.96 0.69
CA GLY A 49 6.90 2.75 0.23
C GLY A 49 6.56 4.23 0.09
N PHE A 50 5.39 4.54 -0.48
CA PHE A 50 4.93 5.92 -0.60
C PHE A 50 4.65 6.57 0.76
N TYR A 51 4.11 5.81 1.72
CA TYR A 51 3.94 6.26 3.11
C TYR A 51 5.29 6.56 3.76
N VAL A 52 6.24 5.62 3.71
CA VAL A 52 7.58 5.76 4.31
C VAL A 52 8.29 6.98 3.75
N VAL A 53 8.31 7.16 2.43
CA VAL A 53 8.93 8.34 1.79
C VAL A 53 8.24 9.64 2.24
N THR A 54 6.92 9.63 2.42
CA THR A 54 6.19 10.80 2.90
C THR A 54 6.54 11.12 4.34
N VAL A 55 6.57 10.13 5.22
CA VAL A 55 6.94 10.29 6.64
C VAL A 55 8.39 10.74 6.78
N TRP A 56 9.31 10.16 6.00
CA TRP A 56 10.72 10.55 5.99
C TRP A 56 10.90 12.03 5.69
N LYS A 57 10.22 12.53 4.65
CA LYS A 57 10.24 13.96 4.30
C LYS A 57 9.68 14.85 5.41
N ILE A 58 8.62 14.41 6.09
CA ILE A 58 8.04 15.16 7.22
C ILE A 58 9.04 15.25 8.39
N LEU A 59 9.75 14.16 8.68
CA LEU A 59 10.74 14.13 9.75
C LEU A 59 11.96 15.00 9.42
N GLU A 60 12.42 14.95 8.17
CA GLU A 60 13.51 15.79 7.65
C GLU A 60 13.15 17.29 7.73
N GLU A 61 11.95 17.66 7.30
CA GLU A 61 11.43 19.03 7.41
C GLU A 61 11.34 19.51 8.86
N ARG A 62 11.11 18.60 9.82
CA ARG A 62 11.03 18.90 11.25
C ARG A 62 12.39 18.88 11.96
N LYS A 63 13.49 18.60 11.27
CA LYS A 63 14.83 18.38 11.85
C LYS A 63 14.83 17.32 12.97
N ALA A 64 13.95 16.33 12.84
CA ALA A 64 13.82 15.22 13.76
C ALA A 64 14.61 13.97 13.30
N LEU A 65 15.45 14.14 12.28
CA LEU A 65 16.38 13.16 11.70
C LEU A 65 17.80 13.73 11.73
#